data_AF-A0A5C8T768-F1
#
_entry.id   AF-A0A5C8T768-F1
#
_cell.length_a   1.000
_cell.length_b   1.000
_cell.length_c   1.000
_cell.angle_alpha   90.00
_cell.angle_beta   90.00
_cell.angle_gamma   90.00
#
_symmetry.space_group_name_H-M   'P 1'
#
loop_
_entity.id
_entity.type
_entity.pdbx_description
1 polymer ?
#
loop_
_entity_poly.entity_id
_entity_poly.type
_entity_poly.pdbx_seq_one_letter_code
_entity_poly.pdbx_strand_id
1 'polypeptide(L)' 'MPEVLRLSTALAEQMLASQIMGRAISGDQLAALVGAARLLQDSNVPWPPLVHEVVQDLADRMDTAGPQPDGVL' A
#
# COMPACT_ATOMS: atom_id res chain seq x y z
N MET A 1 8.41 12.22 14.07
CA MET A 1 7.94 10.85 14.36
C MET A 1 8.78 9.81 13.63
N PRO A 2 9.97 9.46 14.15
CA PRO A 2 10.87 8.53 13.49
C PRO A 2 10.36 7.08 13.52
N GLU A 3 9.75 6.63 14.63
CA GLU A 3 9.18 5.29 14.74
C GLU A 3 8.11 4.98 13.68
N VAL A 4 7.15 5.87 13.45
CA VAL A 4 6.07 5.65 12.47
C VAL A 4 6.63 5.59 11.05
N LEU A 5 7.62 6.43 10.75
CA LEU A 5 8.28 6.45 9.45
C LEU A 5 9.05 5.13 9.23
N ARG A 6 9.79 4.67 10.24
CA ARG A 6 10.51 3.40 10.21
C ARG A 6 9.57 2.20 10.09
N LEU A 7 8.45 2.22 10.83
CA LEU A 7 7.41 1.19 10.76
C LEU A 7 6.76 1.14 9.37
N SER A 8 6.41 2.31 8.81
CA SER A 8 5.80 2.42 7.47
C SER A 8 6.73 1.91 6.39
N THR A 9 8.02 2.26 6.45
CA THR A 9 9.04 1.76 5.52
C THR A 9 9.19 0.25 5.63
N ALA A 10 9.31 -0.31 6.84
CA ALA A 10 9.44 -1.75 7.04
C ALA A 10 8.21 -2.53 6.53
N LEU A 11 7.01 -1.97 6.70
CA LEU A 11 5.76 -2.52 6.16
C LEU A 11 5.76 -2.52 4.62
N ALA A 12 6.16 -1.39 4.00
CA ALA A 12 6.28 -1.29 2.56
C ALA A 12 7.31 -2.28 1.99
N GLU A 13 8.47 -2.41 2.64
CA GLU A 13 9.50 -3.39 2.27
C GLU A 13 8.97 -4.83 2.36
N GLN A 14 8.24 -5.16 3.43
CA GLN A 14 7.67 -6.49 3.63
C GLN A 14 6.61 -6.84 2.60
N MET A 15 5.75 -5.87 2.24
CA MET A 15 4.76 -6.04 1.18
C MET A 15 5.45 -6.24 -0.17
N LEU A 16 6.46 -5.44 -0.49
CA LEU A 16 7.21 -5.53 -1.74
C LEU A 16 7.96 -6.87 -1.86
N ALA A 17 8.58 -7.33 -0.78
CA ALA A 17 9.18 -8.67 -0.71
C ALA A 17 8.14 -9.78 -0.92
N SER A 18 6.93 -9.63 -0.37
CA SER A 18 5.83 -10.59 -0.56
C SER A 18 5.36 -10.61 -2.02
N GLN A 19 5.29 -9.44 -2.69
CA GLN A 19 4.96 -9.35 -4.12
C GLN A 19 6.01 -10.07 -4.97
N ILE A 20 7.30 -9.83 -4.72
CA ILE A 20 8.41 -10.48 -5.43
C ILE A 20 8.36 -12.00 -5.25
N MET A 21 8.02 -12.47 -4.05
CA MET A 21 7.87 -13.89 -3.75
C MET A 21 6.54 -14.49 -4.27
N GLY A 22 5.67 -13.70 -4.91
CA GLY A 22 4.36 -14.15 -5.39
C GLY A 22 3.39 -14.54 -4.26
N ARG A 23 3.64 -14.06 -3.03
CA ARG A 23 2.78 -14.31 -1.89
C ARG A 23 1.65 -13.29 -1.85
N ALA A 24 0.44 -13.79 -1.65
CA ALA A 24 -0.73 -12.93 -1.46
C ALA A 24 -0.52 -11.99 -0.27
N ILE A 25 -0.66 -10.70 -0.53
CA ILE A 25 -0.71 -9.69 0.52
C ILE A 25 -2.04 -9.85 1.25
N SER A 26 -1.98 -9.95 2.58
CA SER A 26 -3.19 -10.03 3.40
C SER A 26 -3.82 -8.64 3.54
N GLY A 27 -5.16 -8.56 3.47
CA GLY A 27 -5.89 -7.30 3.63
C GLY A 27 -5.64 -6.59 4.96
N ASP A 28 -5.22 -7.32 6.00
CA ASP A 28 -4.80 -6.74 7.28
C ASP A 28 -3.47 -5.95 7.16
N GLN A 29 -2.50 -6.51 6.44
CA GLN A 29 -1.20 -5.87 6.15
C GLN A 29 -1.40 -4.60 5.30
N LEU A 30 -2.37 -4.67 4.38
CA LEU A 30 -2.85 -3.54 3.61
C LEU A 30 -3.40 -2.41 4.49
N ALA A 31 -4.34 -2.75 5.37
CA ALA A 31 -4.98 -1.80 6.26
C ALA A 31 -3.95 -1.16 7.21
N ALA A 32 -2.96 -1.94 7.66
CA ALA A 32 -1.85 -1.44 8.47
C ALA A 32 -0.99 -0.41 7.71
N LEU A 33 -0.64 -0.67 6.45
CA LEU A 33 0.10 0.28 5.61
C LEU A 33 -0.68 1.57 5.39
N VAL A 34 -1.96 1.46 5.01
CA VAL A 34 -2.85 2.62 4.80
C VAL A 34 -3.02 3.42 6.07
N GLY A 35 -3.19 2.76 7.23
CA GLY A 35 -3.26 3.40 8.53
C GLY A 35 -1.99 4.17 8.87
N ALA A 36 -0.82 3.57 8.64
CA ALA A 36 0.47 4.21 8.87
C ALA A 36 0.70 5.42 7.95
N ALA A 37 0.37 5.27 6.65
CA ALA A 37 0.44 6.37 5.67
C ALA A 37 -0.49 7.53 6.05
N ARG A 38 -1.71 7.23 6.52
CA ARG A 38 -2.66 8.25 7.00
C ARG A 38 -2.14 8.97 8.24
N LEU A 39 -1.50 8.25 9.17
CA LEU A 39 -0.90 8.85 10.36
C LEU A 39 0.26 9.79 10.02
N LEU A 40 1.07 9.42 9.03
CA LEU A 40 2.13 10.29 8.50
C LEU A 40 1.57 11.55 7.85
N GLN A 41 0.48 11.41 7.07
CA GLN A 41 -0.19 12.54 6.42
C GLN A 41 -0.80 13.50 7.46
N ASP A 42 -1.48 12.96 8.48
CA ASP A 42 -2.05 13.74 9.59
C ASP A 42 -0.96 14.49 10.37
N SER A 43 0.22 13.87 10.53
CA SER A 43 1.39 14.47 11.15
C SER A 43 2.16 15.45 10.25
N ASN A 44 1.67 15.76 9.04
CA ASN A 44 2.34 16.57 8.02
C ASN A 44 3.77 16.08 7.70
N VAL A 45 3.97 14.75 7.75
CA VAL A 45 5.24 14.10 7.40
C VAL A 45 5.14 13.61 5.95
N PRO A 46 6.08 14.00 5.08
CA PRO A 46 6.09 13.52 3.71
C PRO A 46 6.27 12.00 3.68
N TRP A 47 5.54 11.34 2.79
CA TRP A 47 5.63 9.89 2.65
C TRP A 47 6.98 9.49 2.07
N PRO A 48 7.59 8.40 2.57
CA PRO A 48 8.74 7.79 1.93
C PRO A 48 8.38 7.39 0.49
N PRO A 49 9.34 7.47 -0.47
CA PRO A 49 9.09 7.09 -1.86
C PRO A 49 8.56 5.65 -1.97
N LEU A 50 9.12 4.73 -1.18
CA LEU A 50 8.69 3.32 -1.16
C LEU A 50 7.23 3.14 -0.74
N VAL A 51 6.78 3.92 0.25
CA VAL A 51 5.37 3.88 0.71
C VAL A 51 4.46 4.43 -0.38
N HIS A 52 4.88 5.49 -1.07
CA HIS A 52 4.15 6.05 -2.20
C HIS A 52 3.99 5.01 -3.31
N GLU A 53 5.08 4.36 -3.73
CA GLU A 53 5.06 3.34 -4.79
C GLU A 53 4.12 2.18 -4.46
N VAL A 54 4.20 1.63 -3.25
CA VAL A 54 3.33 0.53 -2.82
C VAL A 54 1.87 0.97 -2.76
N VAL A 55 1.57 2.16 -2.26
CA VAL A 55 0.18 2.68 -2.20
C VAL A 55 -0.36 2.95 -3.61
N GLN A 56 0.46 3.46 -4.53
CA GLN A 56 0.05 3.68 -5.92
C GLN A 56 -0.19 2.37 -6.67
N ASP A 57 0.74 1.40 -6.58
CA ASP A 57 0.57 0.06 -7.16
C ASP A 57 -0.71 -0.60 -6.67
N LEU A 58 -1.01 -0.40 -5.39
CA LEU A 58 -2.23 -0.92 -4.80
C LEU A 58 -3.50 -0.22 -5.29
N ALA A 59 -3.47 1.11 -5.40
CA ALA A 59 -4.57 1.89 -5.93
C ALA A 59 -4.86 1.51 -7.39
N ASP A 60 -3.82 1.31 -8.20
CA ASP A 60 -3.92 0.86 -9.58
C ASP A 60 -4.54 -0.54 -9.67
N ARG A 61 -4.14 -1.46 -8.79
CA ARG A 61 -4.74 -2.81 -8.68
C ARG A 61 -6.21 -2.80 -8.28
N MET A 62 -6.61 -1.86 -7.42
CA MET A 62 -8.01 -1.70 -7.03
C MET A 62 -8.84 -1.05 -8.13
N ASP A 63 -8.25 -0.12 -8.90
CA ASP A 63 -8.88 0.51 -10.06
C ASP A 63 -9.07 -0.48 -11.22
N THR A 64 -8.04 -1.27 -11.51
CA THR A 64 -8.10 -2.37 -12.50
C THR A 64 -8.99 -3.54 -12.07
N ALA A 65 -9.26 -3.68 -10.77
CA ALA A 65 -10.29 -4.57 -10.24
C ALA A 65 -11.71 -3.95 -10.25
N GLY A 66 -11.85 -2.71 -10.75
CA GLY A 66 -13.12 -2.09 -11.13
C GLY A 66 -13.85 -2.92 -12.19
N PRO A 67 -15.20 -2.82 -12.26
CA PRO A 67 -16.03 -3.84 -12.88
C PRO A 67 -15.58 -4.08 -14.31
N GLN A 68 -15.21 -5.34 -14.62
CA GLN A 68 -15.25 -5.79 -16.01
C GLN A 68 -16.58 -5.28 -16.58
N PRO A 69 -16.59 -4.44 -17.63
CA PRO A 69 -17.81 -4.19 -18.36
C PRO A 69 -18.13 -5.55 -18.96
N ASP A 70 -19.05 -6.25 -18.30
CA ASP A 70 -19.66 -7.47 -18.78
C ASP A 70 -20.07 -7.20 -20.23
N GLY A 71 -19.38 -7.90 -21.14
CA GLY A 71 -19.68 -7.82 -22.56
C GLY A 71 -21.08 -8.35 -22.80
N VAL A 72 -22.04 -7.44 -22.95
CA VAL A 72 -23.44 -7.67 -23.33
C VAL A 72 -23.83 -6.39 -24.09
N LEU A 73 -24.01 -6.31 -25.41
CA LEU A 73 -24.30 -7.25 -26.50
C LEU A 73 -23.68 -6.72 -27.81
#